data_AF-A0A812LTM4-F1
#
_entry.id   AF-A0A812LTM4-F1
#
_cell.length_a   1.000
_cell.length_b   1.000
_cell.length_c   1.000
_cell.angle_alpha   90.00
_cell.angle_beta   90.00
_cell.angle_gamma   90.00
#
_symmetry.space_group_name_H-M   'P 1'
#
loop_
_entity.id
_entity.type
_entity.pdbx_description
1 polymer ?
#
loop_
_entity_poly.entity_id
_entity_poly.type
_entity_poly.pdbx_seq_one_letter_code
_entity_poly.pdbx_strand_id
1 'polypeptide(L)'
;MDPLSGLMVVCTDGCDQSKFMMPRDPEFRISADNTVREAKNQYVLLYLAALVAQYRMRFSCLANFRKSHTHCRIDQLWGCLARRIANESKLLNPDDVCHVLLSELQKASMRAWLGPNTEVLVERLVCVKDWRNHLPTIGVGLEGGLLKDSSSNHMFFFMLRRGLDAALSISTLHVPADCSCCLESSLCVCAWTDLPSALMTSVTEGSFRGPRDPLDVVVLLKKHICDPMLSQSPLLVLPRTKADGWEILPSTKRVNNHSAKNQKEWQELAQKVLSHYNEPYRRAVDYLEKLARNQFWHEAVLRDMPWHIRPPAPPVRAQAGRFLHEAVEAALAPALPLKAIFSRR
;
A
#
# COMPACT_ATOMS: atom_id res chain seq x y z
N MET A 1 11.11 -14.10 10.28
CA MET A 1 9.65 -14.22 10.51
C MET A 1 9.34 -14.64 11.94
N ASP A 2 8.67 -13.78 12.72
CA ASP A 2 8.02 -14.16 13.98
C ASP A 2 6.60 -14.70 13.67
N PRO A 3 6.25 -15.94 14.03
CA PRO A 3 4.94 -16.52 13.77
C PRO A 3 3.78 -15.83 14.51
N LEU A 4 4.05 -14.94 15.48
CA LEU A 4 3.04 -14.43 16.40
C LEU A 4 2.57 -12.99 16.12
N SER A 5 3.24 -12.24 15.25
CA SER A 5 2.99 -10.79 15.15
C SER A 5 1.88 -10.38 14.18
N GLY A 6 1.30 -11.30 13.38
CA GLY A 6 0.08 -11.05 12.59
C GLY A 6 0.16 -9.92 11.54
N LEU A 7 1.26 -9.19 11.49
CA LEU A 7 1.43 -7.91 10.84
C LEU A 7 2.39 -8.07 9.66
N MET A 8 1.91 -7.74 8.46
CA MET A 8 2.81 -7.51 7.33
C MET A 8 2.83 -6.02 7.02
N VAL A 9 3.88 -5.37 7.51
CA VAL A 9 4.23 -4.02 7.11
C VAL A 9 5.12 -4.13 5.88
N VAL A 10 4.61 -3.72 4.71
CA VAL A 10 5.48 -3.36 3.59
C VAL A 10 5.90 -1.91 3.84
N CYS A 11 6.85 -1.73 4.75
CA CYS A 11 7.53 -0.45 4.93
C CYS A 11 8.92 -0.52 4.37
N THR A 12 9.21 0.47 3.56
CA THR A 12 10.53 0.94 3.27
C THR A 12 10.93 1.92 4.39
N ASP A 13 11.74 1.43 5.34
CA ASP A 13 12.61 2.16 6.28
C ASP A 13 12.23 2.31 7.78
N GLY A 14 13.20 1.99 8.65
CA GLY A 14 13.81 2.97 9.56
C GLY A 14 13.15 3.37 10.88
N CYS A 15 11.95 2.89 11.23
CA CYS A 15 11.45 3.10 12.59
C CYS A 15 12.14 2.15 13.57
N ASP A 16 12.67 2.69 14.67
CA ASP A 16 13.19 1.94 15.82
C ASP A 16 12.07 1.04 16.40
N GLN A 17 11.99 -0.20 15.90
CA GLN A 17 10.93 -1.15 16.25
C GLN A 17 10.99 -1.60 17.72
N SER A 18 12.09 -1.30 18.44
CA SER A 18 12.25 -1.71 19.84
C SER A 18 11.33 -0.98 20.82
N LYS A 19 10.64 0.08 20.38
CA LYS A 19 9.77 0.93 21.22
C LYS A 19 8.28 0.82 20.93
N PHE A 20 7.86 0.06 19.93
CA PHE A 20 6.46 0.01 19.50
C PHE A 20 5.85 -1.37 19.73
N MET A 21 4.99 -1.48 20.74
CA MET A 21 4.10 -2.64 20.86
C MET A 21 2.95 -2.51 19.84
N MET A 22 3.03 -3.28 18.76
CA MET A 22 2.02 -3.36 17.70
C MET A 22 0.76 -4.12 18.16
N PRO A 23 -0.45 -3.76 17.69
CA PRO A 23 -1.68 -4.40 18.11
C PRO A 23 -1.76 -5.82 17.53
N ARG A 24 -2.42 -6.73 18.23
CA ARG A 24 -2.58 -8.15 17.85
C ARG A 24 -3.66 -8.39 16.77
N ASP A 25 -4.30 -7.33 16.28
CA ASP A 25 -5.39 -7.40 15.29
C ASP A 25 -4.84 -7.34 13.86
N PRO A 26 -5.51 -7.95 12.85
CA PRO A 26 -5.06 -7.94 11.46
C PRO A 26 -5.21 -6.54 10.86
N GLU A 27 -4.11 -5.79 10.90
CA GLU A 27 -3.94 -4.50 10.23
C GLU A 27 -3.01 -4.66 9.02
N PHE A 28 -3.36 -3.99 7.93
CA PHE A 28 -2.53 -3.95 6.73
C PHE A 28 -2.11 -2.52 6.39
N ARG A 29 -0.81 -2.25 6.42
CA ARG A 29 -0.27 -0.91 6.16
C ARG A 29 0.75 -0.97 5.03
N ILE A 30 0.52 -0.16 4.01
CA ILE A 30 1.44 0.08 2.92
C ILE A 30 2.01 1.48 3.12
N SER A 31 3.34 1.57 3.22
CA SER A 31 4.05 2.83 3.12
C SER A 31 4.78 2.87 1.79
N ALA A 32 4.50 3.86 0.96
CA ALA A 32 5.06 3.97 -0.37
C ALA A 32 5.56 5.39 -0.64
N ASP A 33 6.41 5.55 -1.65
CA ASP A 33 6.66 6.87 -2.23
C ASP A 33 5.37 7.42 -2.89
N ASN A 34 5.25 8.73 -3.03
CA ASN A 34 4.08 9.38 -3.64
C ASN A 34 4.09 9.27 -5.17
N THR A 35 4.24 8.05 -5.68
CA THR A 35 4.16 7.72 -7.09
C THR A 35 2.71 7.47 -7.48
N VAL A 36 2.04 8.54 -7.96
CA VAL A 36 0.64 8.51 -8.44
C VAL A 36 0.36 7.35 -9.41
N ARG A 37 1.33 7.00 -10.26
CA ARG A 37 1.13 5.94 -11.26
C ARG A 37 1.22 4.53 -10.68
N GLU A 38 1.89 4.34 -9.55
CA GLU A 38 2.28 3.02 -9.06
C GLU A 38 1.61 2.67 -7.74
N ALA A 39 1.80 3.46 -6.69
CA ALA A 39 1.25 3.18 -5.37
C ALA A 39 -0.15 3.80 -5.18
N LYS A 40 -0.32 5.02 -5.67
CA LYS A 40 -1.53 5.81 -5.46
C LYS A 40 -2.42 5.77 -6.71
N ASN A 41 -2.85 4.57 -7.07
CA ASN A 41 -3.77 4.34 -8.18
C ASN A 41 -5.06 3.66 -7.71
N GLN A 42 -6.13 3.77 -8.50
CA GLN A 42 -7.44 3.20 -8.18
C GLN A 42 -7.38 1.70 -7.85
N TYR A 43 -6.47 0.95 -8.49
CA TYR A 43 -6.39 -0.49 -8.31
C TYR A 43 -5.88 -0.87 -6.92
N VAL A 44 -4.86 -0.16 -6.44
CA VAL A 44 -4.35 -0.32 -5.07
C VAL A 44 -5.42 0.09 -4.05
N LEU A 45 -6.08 1.22 -4.27
CA LEU A 45 -7.10 1.72 -3.34
C LEU A 45 -8.31 0.77 -3.26
N LEU A 46 -8.79 0.25 -4.41
CA LEU A 46 -9.88 -0.73 -4.44
C LEU A 46 -9.48 -2.05 -3.79
N TYR A 47 -8.25 -2.53 -4.01
CA TYR A 47 -7.75 -3.73 -3.35
C TYR A 47 -7.70 -3.57 -1.82
N LEU A 48 -7.22 -2.42 -1.32
CA LEU A 48 -7.22 -2.12 0.11
C LEU A 48 -8.63 -2.06 0.70
N ALA A 49 -9.58 -1.46 -0.03
CA ALA A 49 -10.99 -1.47 0.36
C ALA A 49 -11.57 -2.90 0.37
N ALA A 50 -11.22 -3.72 -0.62
CA ALA A 50 -11.66 -5.12 -0.73
C ALA A 50 -11.28 -5.96 0.49
N LEU A 51 -10.03 -5.82 0.95
CA LEU A 51 -9.51 -6.53 2.12
C LEU A 51 -10.34 -6.22 3.37
N VAL A 52 -10.79 -4.98 3.52
CA VAL A 52 -11.66 -4.54 4.63
C VAL A 52 -13.08 -5.05 4.46
N ALA A 53 -13.64 -4.94 3.26
CA ALA A 53 -15.03 -5.34 2.98
C ALA A 53 -15.29 -6.84 3.22
N GLN A 54 -14.27 -7.68 2.99
CA GLN A 54 -14.37 -9.13 3.20
C GLN A 54 -13.79 -9.60 4.53
N TYR A 55 -13.55 -8.68 5.48
CA TYR A 55 -13.03 -9.02 6.80
C TYR A 55 -11.69 -9.80 6.76
N ARG A 56 -10.90 -9.62 5.70
CA ARG A 56 -9.52 -10.12 5.63
C ARG A 56 -8.60 -9.25 6.47
N MET A 57 -8.92 -7.95 6.53
CA MET A 57 -8.30 -6.96 7.40
C MET A 57 -9.39 -6.18 8.12
N ARG A 58 -9.17 -5.82 9.37
CA ARG A 58 -10.08 -4.90 10.08
C ARG A 58 -9.94 -3.47 9.54
N PHE A 59 -8.72 -3.16 9.14
CA PHE A 59 -8.28 -1.84 8.73
C PHE A 59 -7.16 -1.98 7.72
N SER A 60 -7.16 -1.13 6.70
CA SER A 60 -6.02 -1.00 5.82
C SER A 60 -5.64 0.46 5.57
N CYS A 61 -4.35 0.70 5.31
CA CYS A 61 -3.82 2.04 5.14
C CYS A 61 -2.83 2.09 3.97
N LEU A 62 -2.96 3.11 3.13
CA LEU A 62 -1.90 3.54 2.22
C LEU A 62 -1.37 4.90 2.68
N ALA A 63 -0.14 4.91 3.17
CA ALA A 63 0.61 6.11 3.50
C ALA A 63 1.65 6.38 2.40
N ASN A 64 1.53 7.53 1.75
CA ASN A 64 2.45 7.99 0.71
C ASN A 64 3.35 9.09 1.30
N PHE A 65 4.65 8.87 1.33
CA PHE A 65 5.60 9.86 1.84
C PHE A 65 5.49 11.17 1.05
N ARG A 66 5.58 12.32 1.74
CA ARG A 66 5.63 13.60 1.03
C ARG A 66 6.90 13.65 0.19
N LYS A 67 6.75 14.09 -1.05
CA LYS A 67 7.87 14.38 -1.94
C LYS A 67 8.60 15.60 -1.39
N SER A 68 9.57 15.37 -0.51
CA SER A 68 10.58 16.35 -0.10
C SER A 68 11.95 15.74 -0.29
N HIS A 69 12.93 16.55 -0.70
CA HIS A 69 14.27 16.17 -1.16
C HIS A 69 15.18 15.46 -0.12
N THR A 70 14.63 14.92 0.95
CA THR A 70 15.38 14.14 1.93
C THR A 70 15.25 12.67 1.55
N HIS A 71 16.23 12.16 0.81
CA HIS A 71 16.36 10.73 0.52
C HIS A 71 16.32 9.97 1.85
N CYS A 72 15.24 9.23 2.08
CA CYS A 72 15.13 8.35 3.25
C CYS A 72 16.19 7.26 3.14
N ARG A 73 16.46 6.49 4.21
CA ARG A 73 17.50 5.46 4.13
C ARG A 73 17.17 4.47 3.03
N ILE A 74 15.90 4.17 2.72
CA ILE A 74 15.65 3.28 1.58
C ILE A 74 16.12 3.85 0.24
N ASP A 75 15.99 5.15 -0.01
CA ASP A 75 16.45 5.76 -1.27
C ASP A 75 17.97 5.68 -1.36
N GLN A 76 18.66 5.89 -0.23
CA GLN A 76 20.10 5.77 -0.13
C GLN A 76 20.55 4.30 -0.32
N LEU A 77 19.83 3.35 0.29
CA LEU A 77 20.06 1.92 0.11
C LEU A 77 19.91 1.56 -1.36
N TRP A 78 18.83 2.00 -2.00
CA TRP A 78 18.60 1.74 -3.41
C TRP A 78 19.66 2.38 -4.28
N GLY A 79 20.11 3.60 -3.98
CA GLY A 79 21.23 4.24 -4.65
C GLY A 79 22.52 3.42 -4.56
N CYS A 80 22.84 2.87 -3.39
CA CYS A 80 23.99 1.98 -3.17
C CYS A 80 23.85 0.67 -3.96
N LEU A 81 22.70 0.01 -3.85
CA LEU A 81 22.41 -1.26 -4.54
C LEU A 81 22.40 -1.09 -6.06
N ALA A 82 21.76 -0.04 -6.58
CA ALA A 82 21.71 0.28 -7.99
C ALA A 82 23.11 0.57 -8.56
N ARG A 83 23.94 1.30 -7.82
CA ARG A 83 25.35 1.51 -8.21
C ARG A 83 26.13 0.20 -8.24
N ARG A 84 25.87 -0.71 -7.29
CA ARG A 84 26.51 -2.03 -7.28
C ARG A 84 26.10 -2.86 -8.48
N ILE A 85 24.81 -2.87 -8.84
CA ILE A 85 24.30 -3.54 -10.04
C ILE A 85 24.92 -2.93 -11.30
N ALA A 86 24.95 -1.59 -11.41
CA ALA A 86 25.47 -0.90 -12.59
C ALA A 86 26.97 -1.15 -12.84
N ASN A 87 27.73 -1.42 -11.76
CA ASN A 87 29.15 -1.76 -11.84
C ASN A 87 29.39 -3.28 -11.96
N GLU A 88 28.35 -4.10 -12.01
CA GLU A 88 28.51 -5.54 -12.21
C GLU A 88 28.67 -5.86 -13.69
N SER A 89 29.80 -6.46 -14.05
CA SER A 89 30.15 -6.79 -15.44
C SER A 89 29.54 -8.10 -15.93
N LYS A 90 29.02 -8.92 -15.02
CA LYS A 90 28.56 -10.29 -15.29
C LYS A 90 27.09 -10.51 -14.93
N LEU A 91 26.21 -9.63 -15.39
CA LEU A 91 24.76 -9.82 -15.30
C LEU A 91 24.29 -10.62 -16.52
N LEU A 92 24.36 -11.95 -16.44
CA LEU A 92 24.00 -12.85 -17.54
C LEU A 92 22.50 -13.15 -17.55
N ASN A 93 21.87 -13.16 -16.38
CA ASN A 93 20.43 -13.32 -16.22
C ASN A 93 19.90 -12.52 -15.01
N PRO A 94 18.57 -12.43 -14.82
CA PRO A 94 17.99 -11.69 -13.69
C PRO A 94 18.36 -12.23 -12.31
N ASP A 95 18.73 -13.51 -12.21
CA ASP A 95 19.09 -14.12 -10.93
C ASP A 95 20.47 -13.61 -10.47
N ASP A 96 21.37 -13.25 -11.41
CA ASP A 96 22.63 -12.57 -11.08
C ASP A 96 22.38 -11.22 -10.38
N VAL A 97 21.32 -10.48 -10.77
CA VAL A 97 20.93 -9.24 -10.07
C VAL A 97 20.53 -9.54 -8.63
N CYS A 98 19.72 -10.59 -8.40
CA CYS A 98 19.35 -11.01 -7.06
C CYS A 98 20.58 -11.42 -6.23
N HIS A 99 21.53 -12.14 -6.83
CA HIS A 99 22.78 -12.51 -6.16
C HIS A 99 23.63 -11.29 -5.79
N VAL A 100 23.77 -10.32 -6.68
CA VAL A 100 24.49 -9.07 -6.41
C VAL A 100 23.84 -8.34 -5.23
N LEU A 101 22.51 -8.17 -5.27
CA LEU A 101 21.75 -7.53 -4.21
C LEU A 101 21.94 -8.24 -2.87
N LEU A 102 21.75 -9.56 -2.83
CA LEU A 102 21.90 -10.34 -1.60
C LEU A 102 23.34 -10.27 -1.07
N SER A 103 24.34 -10.34 -1.96
CA SER A 103 25.75 -10.25 -1.55
C SER A 103 26.08 -8.89 -0.91
N GLU A 104 25.53 -7.80 -1.45
CA GLU A 104 25.72 -6.45 -0.91
C GLU A 104 25.03 -6.30 0.44
N LEU A 105 23.81 -6.83 0.56
CA LEU A 105 23.01 -6.81 1.79
C LEU A 105 23.63 -7.63 2.92
N GLN A 106 24.43 -8.67 2.61
CA GLN A 106 25.14 -9.46 3.64
C GLN A 106 26.47 -8.84 4.10
N LYS A 107 26.96 -7.76 3.48
CA LYS A 107 28.18 -7.09 3.96
C LYS A 107 27.98 -6.54 5.37
N ALA A 108 28.99 -6.70 6.23
CA ALA A 108 28.94 -6.26 7.63
C ALA A 108 28.60 -4.76 7.76
N SER A 109 29.17 -3.90 6.90
CA SER A 109 28.86 -2.48 6.87
C SER A 109 27.40 -2.20 6.50
N MET A 110 26.85 -2.92 5.52
CA MET A 110 25.46 -2.78 5.09
C MET A 110 24.50 -3.27 6.19
N ARG A 111 24.79 -4.42 6.81
CA ARG A 111 24.02 -4.96 7.94
C ARG A 111 24.04 -4.02 9.15
N ALA A 112 25.19 -3.46 9.49
CA ALA A 112 25.31 -2.49 10.57
C ALA A 112 24.47 -1.23 10.29
N TRP A 113 24.45 -0.76 9.03
CA TRP A 113 23.69 0.42 8.63
C TRP A 113 22.17 0.17 8.58
N LEU A 114 21.73 -1.00 8.10
CA LEU A 114 20.32 -1.41 8.09
C LEU A 114 19.77 -1.63 9.51
N GLY A 115 20.64 -1.99 10.45
CA GLY A 115 20.30 -2.35 11.82
C GLY A 115 20.13 -3.87 12.00
N PRO A 116 20.42 -4.38 13.22
CA PRO A 116 20.51 -5.83 13.49
C PRO A 116 19.19 -6.59 13.33
N ASN A 117 18.05 -5.89 13.44
CA ASN A 117 16.72 -6.49 13.40
C ASN A 117 16.03 -6.32 12.02
N THR A 118 16.75 -5.79 11.03
CA THR A 118 16.19 -5.53 9.69
C THR A 118 16.47 -6.70 8.76
N GLU A 119 15.41 -7.33 8.27
CA GLU A 119 15.45 -8.35 7.23
C GLU A 119 15.08 -7.72 5.88
N VAL A 120 15.96 -7.84 4.88
CA VAL A 120 15.69 -7.37 3.52
C VAL A 120 15.48 -8.59 2.62
N LEU A 121 14.29 -8.68 2.05
CA LEU A 121 13.92 -9.73 1.11
C LEU A 121 14.13 -9.23 -0.32
N VAL A 122 14.82 -10.03 -1.13
CA VAL A 122 15.03 -9.77 -2.55
C VAL A 122 14.33 -10.87 -3.33
N GLU A 123 13.22 -10.51 -3.97
CA GLU A 123 12.43 -11.44 -4.77
C GLU A 123 12.32 -10.96 -6.21
N ARG A 124 12.51 -11.90 -7.15
CA ARG A 124 12.23 -11.66 -8.56
C ARG A 124 10.75 -11.86 -8.82
N LEU A 125 10.09 -10.81 -9.32
CA LEU A 125 8.71 -10.90 -9.78
C LEU A 125 8.65 -11.58 -11.15
N VAL A 126 8.13 -12.81 -11.19
CA VAL A 126 8.03 -13.61 -12.43
C VAL A 126 6.71 -13.37 -13.16
N CYS A 127 5.64 -13.13 -12.42
CA CYS A 127 4.33 -12.77 -12.98
C CYS A 127 3.58 -11.82 -12.04
N VAL A 128 2.56 -11.17 -12.59
CA VAL A 128 1.67 -10.26 -11.86
C VAL A 128 0.22 -10.63 -12.13
N LYS A 129 -0.63 -10.47 -11.11
CA LYS A 129 -2.09 -10.65 -11.22
C LYS A 129 -2.68 -9.59 -12.17
N ASP A 130 -3.70 -9.94 -12.93
CA ASP A 130 -4.33 -9.04 -13.91
C ASP A 130 -5.37 -8.09 -13.29
N TRP A 131 -4.90 -7.19 -12.43
CA TRP A 131 -5.76 -6.22 -11.76
C TRP A 131 -6.54 -5.31 -12.72
N ARG A 132 -5.98 -5.03 -13.89
CA ARG A 132 -6.57 -4.10 -14.86
C ARG A 132 -7.86 -4.65 -15.46
N ASN A 133 -7.89 -5.94 -15.78
CA ASN A 133 -9.07 -6.59 -16.33
C ASN A 133 -10.02 -7.11 -15.23
N HIS A 134 -9.49 -7.35 -14.03
CA HIS A 134 -10.27 -7.82 -12.89
C HIS A 134 -11.13 -6.73 -12.25
N LEU A 135 -10.56 -5.55 -11.99
CA LEU A 135 -11.25 -4.53 -11.18
C LEU A 135 -12.46 -3.83 -11.85
N PRO A 136 -12.54 -3.68 -13.18
CA PRO A 136 -13.75 -3.18 -13.83
C PRO A 136 -15.02 -3.98 -13.50
N THR A 137 -14.90 -5.26 -13.12
CA THR A 137 -16.07 -6.09 -12.78
C THR A 137 -16.79 -5.65 -11.50
N ILE A 138 -16.12 -4.88 -10.64
CA ILE A 138 -16.73 -4.30 -9.43
C ILE A 138 -17.71 -3.18 -9.81
N GLY A 139 -17.44 -2.49 -10.93
CA GLY A 139 -18.21 -1.32 -11.34
C GLY A 139 -18.01 -0.11 -10.41
N VAL A 140 -16.84 0.00 -9.78
CA VAL A 140 -16.45 1.15 -8.95
C VAL A 140 -15.23 1.81 -9.58
N GLY A 141 -15.37 3.08 -9.95
CA GLY A 141 -14.26 3.94 -10.38
C GLY A 141 -13.87 4.89 -9.26
N LEU A 142 -12.57 5.01 -8.99
CA LEU A 142 -12.05 6.01 -8.05
C LEU A 142 -11.35 7.12 -8.84
N GLU A 143 -11.95 8.31 -8.81
CA GLU A 143 -11.46 9.52 -9.46
C GLU A 143 -11.25 10.64 -8.42
N GLY A 144 -10.36 11.59 -8.73
CA GLY A 144 -10.02 12.68 -7.81
C GLY A 144 -9.06 12.26 -6.68
N GLY A 145 -8.28 13.20 -6.16
CA GLY A 145 -7.32 12.95 -5.07
C GLY A 145 -6.01 12.25 -5.49
N LEU A 146 -5.93 11.70 -6.71
CA LEU A 146 -4.73 11.15 -7.34
C LEU A 146 -3.84 12.21 -8.01
N LEU A 147 -4.07 13.50 -7.74
CA LEU A 147 -3.35 14.59 -8.39
C LEU A 147 -1.85 14.61 -8.01
N LYS A 148 -1.03 15.21 -8.88
CA LYS A 148 0.44 15.27 -8.76
C LYS A 148 0.98 16.43 -7.91
N ASP A 149 0.11 17.30 -7.39
CA ASP A 149 0.53 18.52 -6.71
C ASP A 149 0.76 18.35 -5.20
N SER A 150 1.33 19.38 -4.58
CA SER A 150 1.61 19.46 -3.14
C SER A 150 0.37 19.38 -2.25
N SER A 151 -0.82 19.53 -2.83
CA SER A 151 -2.06 19.33 -2.10
C SER A 151 -2.45 17.86 -2.02
N SER A 152 -1.92 16.97 -2.86
CA SER A 152 -2.43 15.62 -3.04
C SER A 152 -2.58 14.82 -1.72
N ASN A 153 -3.60 13.95 -1.63
CA ASN A 153 -3.79 13.13 -0.43
C ASN A 153 -2.59 12.19 -0.22
N HIS A 154 -1.99 12.24 0.97
CA HIS A 154 -0.84 11.41 1.33
C HIS A 154 -1.22 10.20 2.19
N MET A 155 -2.45 10.12 2.66
CA MET A 155 -2.87 9.05 3.55
C MET A 155 -4.31 8.66 3.24
N PHE A 156 -4.52 7.36 3.06
CA PHE A 156 -5.80 6.75 2.76
C PHE A 156 -6.05 5.67 3.80
N PHE A 157 -7.08 5.87 4.62
CA PHE A 157 -7.47 4.92 5.67
C PHE A 157 -8.77 4.24 5.29
N PHE A 158 -8.77 2.93 5.12
CA PHE A 158 -9.95 2.15 4.79
C PHE A 158 -10.47 1.42 6.02
N MET A 159 -11.75 1.60 6.30
CA MET A 159 -12.44 0.94 7.42
C MET A 159 -13.92 0.76 7.12
N LEU A 160 -14.58 -0.13 7.88
CA LEU A 160 -16.04 -0.27 7.81
C LEU A 160 -16.72 0.96 8.44
N ARG A 161 -17.84 1.40 7.86
CA ARG A 161 -18.65 2.53 8.34
C ARG A 161 -19.05 2.40 9.80
N ARG A 162 -19.42 1.20 10.27
CA ARG A 162 -19.73 0.97 11.70
C ARG A 162 -18.56 1.30 12.65
N GLY A 163 -17.32 1.18 12.16
CA GLY A 163 -16.14 1.57 12.91
C GLY A 163 -15.99 3.09 13.01
N LEU A 164 -16.58 3.82 12.07
CA LEU A 164 -16.66 5.28 12.09
C LEU A 164 -17.66 5.73 13.16
N ASP A 165 -18.89 5.20 13.17
CA ASP A 165 -19.96 5.63 14.10
C ASP A 165 -19.54 5.50 15.58
N ALA A 166 -18.80 4.42 15.90
CA ALA A 166 -18.20 4.23 17.22
C ALA A 166 -17.11 5.27 17.58
N ALA A 167 -16.43 5.82 16.57
CA ALA A 167 -15.48 6.92 16.74
C ALA A 167 -16.18 8.28 16.79
N LEU A 168 -17.27 8.47 16.04
CA LEU A 168 -18.05 9.71 15.99
C LEU A 168 -18.79 10.00 17.29
N SER A 169 -19.33 8.96 17.95
CA SER A 169 -20.03 9.12 19.23
C SER A 169 -19.15 9.64 20.38
N ILE A 170 -17.83 9.76 20.15
CA ILE A 170 -16.85 10.28 21.12
C ILE A 170 -16.75 11.82 21.02
N SER A 171 -17.19 12.42 19.91
CA SER A 171 -17.02 13.86 19.61
C SER A 171 -18.08 14.80 20.20
N THR A 172 -19.05 14.28 20.98
CA THR A 172 -20.04 15.09 21.72
C THR A 172 -19.54 15.65 23.06
N LEU A 173 -18.26 15.48 23.40
CA LEU A 173 -17.63 16.16 24.52
C LEU A 173 -17.35 17.62 24.16
N HIS A 174 -18.14 18.53 24.74
CA HIS A 174 -17.99 19.99 24.65
C HIS A 174 -16.52 20.43 24.79
N VAL A 175 -16.01 21.11 23.77
CA VAL A 175 -14.77 21.87 23.86
C VAL A 175 -15.15 23.30 24.25
N PRO A 176 -14.58 23.89 25.33
CA PRO A 176 -14.89 25.25 25.74
C PRO A 176 -14.46 26.26 24.66
N ALA A 177 -15.29 27.29 24.43
CA ALA A 177 -15.14 28.25 23.34
C ALA A 177 -13.88 29.15 23.41
N ASP A 178 -13.15 29.16 24.52
CA ASP A 178 -12.17 30.21 24.81
C ASP A 178 -10.69 29.74 24.77
N CYS A 179 -10.39 28.60 24.16
CA CYS A 179 -9.02 28.10 24.07
C CYS A 179 -8.29 28.61 22.82
N SER A 180 -7.75 29.83 22.89
CA SER A 180 -7.03 30.51 21.80
C SER A 180 -5.64 29.93 21.46
N CYS A 181 -5.26 28.79 22.05
CA CYS A 181 -4.02 28.04 21.72
C CYS A 181 -4.28 26.71 20.99
N CYS A 182 -5.52 26.37 20.66
CA CYS A 182 -5.88 25.14 19.96
C CYS A 182 -5.96 25.32 18.43
N LEU A 183 -4.83 25.66 17.79
CA LEU A 183 -4.69 25.58 16.33
C LEU A 183 -4.28 24.20 15.82
N GLU A 184 -4.05 23.24 16.71
CA GLU A 184 -3.73 21.89 16.31
C GLU A 184 -4.61 20.92 17.08
N SER A 185 -5.33 20.09 16.30
CA SER A 185 -5.82 18.75 16.63
C SER A 185 -7.08 18.59 17.48
N SER A 186 -8.20 18.65 16.78
CA SER A 186 -9.35 17.81 17.08
C SER A 186 -9.65 16.98 15.83
N LEU A 187 -10.03 15.72 16.02
CA LEU A 187 -10.68 14.94 14.97
C LEU A 187 -12.09 15.55 14.84
N CYS A 188 -12.28 16.58 13.99
CA CYS A 188 -13.64 17.05 13.74
C CYS A 188 -14.37 15.98 12.96
N VAL A 189 -15.46 15.52 13.55
CA VAL A 189 -16.49 14.80 12.85
C VAL A 189 -17.62 15.79 12.73
N CYS A 190 -17.50 16.62 11.72
CA CYS A 190 -18.49 17.63 11.42
C CYS A 190 -19.64 16.94 10.66
N ALA A 191 -20.85 16.97 11.22
CA ALA A 191 -22.07 16.70 10.49
C ALA A 191 -22.29 17.79 9.43
N TRP A 192 -22.93 17.43 8.32
CA TRP A 192 -23.23 18.34 7.21
C TRP A 192 -24.10 19.52 7.67
N THR A 193 -23.54 20.73 7.60
CA THR A 193 -24.27 21.94 7.20
C THR A 193 -23.28 22.85 6.45
N ASP A 194 -23.67 23.20 5.23
CA ASP A 194 -23.17 24.32 4.40
C ASP A 194 -21.89 24.12 3.56
N LEU A 195 -22.07 23.46 2.41
CA LEU A 195 -21.30 23.76 1.18
C LEU A 195 -22.15 24.65 0.27
N PRO A 196 -21.61 25.71 -0.35
CA PRO A 196 -22.33 26.52 -1.34
C PRO A 196 -22.83 25.63 -2.48
N SER A 197 -24.08 25.81 -2.90
CA SER A 197 -24.76 25.01 -3.94
C SER A 197 -23.98 24.89 -5.26
N ALA A 198 -23.11 25.87 -5.55
CA ALA A 198 -22.25 25.92 -6.73
C ALA A 198 -21.05 24.96 -6.69
N LEU A 199 -20.63 24.48 -5.52
CA LEU A 199 -19.55 23.49 -5.35
C LEU A 199 -20.05 22.05 -5.30
N MET A 200 -21.35 21.83 -5.10
CA MET A 200 -21.96 20.49 -5.18
C MET A 200 -22.05 19.94 -6.61
N THR A 201 -21.91 20.78 -7.63
CA THR A 201 -22.05 20.39 -9.05
C THR A 201 -20.72 20.01 -9.71
N SER A 202 -19.57 20.27 -9.09
CA SER A 202 -18.24 20.06 -9.70
C SER A 202 -17.36 18.99 -9.02
N VAL A 203 -17.83 18.38 -7.93
CA VAL A 203 -17.24 17.14 -7.39
C VAL A 203 -17.99 15.97 -8.00
N THR A 204 -17.31 15.21 -8.88
CA THR A 204 -17.88 14.07 -9.58
C THR A 204 -18.55 13.08 -8.62
N GLU A 205 -19.79 12.74 -8.94
CA GLU A 205 -20.72 11.83 -8.28
C GLU A 205 -20.21 10.38 -8.22
N GLY A 206 -19.06 10.15 -7.58
CA GLY A 206 -18.51 8.81 -7.32
C GLY A 206 -19.00 8.18 -6.02
N SER A 207 -19.76 8.90 -5.20
CA SER A 207 -20.33 8.38 -3.96
C SER A 207 -21.66 7.68 -4.24
N PHE A 208 -21.66 6.36 -4.14
CA PHE A 208 -22.88 5.55 -4.18
C PHE A 208 -23.98 6.16 -3.29
N ARG A 209 -25.16 6.46 -3.88
CA ARG A 209 -26.30 7.12 -3.21
C ARG A 209 -27.34 6.13 -2.65
N GLY A 210 -26.98 4.85 -2.53
CA GLY A 210 -27.86 3.86 -1.91
C GLY A 210 -27.99 4.06 -0.38
N PRO A 211 -28.87 3.28 0.27
CA PRO A 211 -29.02 3.34 1.73
C PRO A 211 -27.68 3.05 2.42
N ARG A 212 -27.41 3.77 3.52
CA ARG A 212 -26.19 3.58 4.30
C ARG A 212 -26.17 2.19 4.90
N ASP A 213 -25.08 1.45 4.69
CA ASP A 213 -24.86 0.14 5.31
C ASP A 213 -23.69 0.24 6.33
N PRO A 214 -23.83 -0.30 7.56
CA PRO A 214 -22.74 -0.35 8.54
C PRO A 214 -21.50 -1.11 8.04
N LEU A 215 -21.64 -1.95 7.02
CA LEU A 215 -20.60 -2.75 6.40
C LEU A 215 -20.01 -2.13 5.13
N ASP A 216 -20.46 -0.93 4.75
CA ASP A 216 -19.80 -0.12 3.73
C ASP A 216 -18.34 0.13 4.10
N VAL A 217 -17.45 0.11 3.11
CA VAL A 217 -16.07 0.59 3.31
C VAL A 217 -15.99 2.07 2.98
N VAL A 218 -15.57 2.85 3.99
CA VAL A 218 -15.27 4.27 3.85
C VAL A 218 -13.76 4.48 3.83
N VAL A 219 -13.33 5.53 3.13
CA VAL A 219 -11.96 6.04 3.19
C VAL A 219 -11.92 7.37 3.90
N LEU A 220 -10.99 7.49 4.85
CA LEU A 220 -10.61 8.76 5.45
C LEU A 220 -9.37 9.28 4.73
N LEU A 221 -9.48 10.48 4.19
CA LEU A 221 -8.42 11.16 3.44
C LEU A 221 -7.81 12.22 4.35
N LYS A 222 -6.49 12.17 4.54
CA LYS A 222 -5.77 13.25 5.25
C LYS A 222 -5.45 14.37 4.26
N LYS A 223 -6.35 15.34 4.13
CA LYS A 223 -6.06 16.66 3.57
C LYS A 223 -6.35 17.68 4.66
N HIS A 224 -5.31 18.28 5.24
CA HIS A 224 -5.39 19.29 6.31
C HIS A 224 -6.41 18.98 7.42
N ILE A 225 -6.11 17.96 8.24
CA ILE A 225 -6.94 17.52 9.39
C ILE A 225 -7.14 18.63 10.46
N CYS A 226 -6.45 19.76 10.37
CA CYS A 226 -6.55 20.84 11.37
C CYS A 226 -7.43 22.02 10.94
N ASP A 227 -7.87 22.11 9.68
CA ASP A 227 -8.75 23.19 9.23
C ASP A 227 -10.16 22.63 9.00
N PRO A 228 -11.15 22.98 9.84
CA PRO A 228 -12.53 22.52 9.68
C PRO A 228 -13.11 22.83 8.30
N MET A 229 -12.71 23.95 7.67
CA MET A 229 -13.16 24.34 6.33
C MET A 229 -12.52 23.51 5.21
N LEU A 230 -11.37 22.89 5.47
CA LEU A 230 -10.66 22.03 4.51
C LEU A 230 -10.84 20.53 4.81
N SER A 231 -11.50 20.19 5.91
CA SER A 231 -11.79 18.81 6.29
C SER A 231 -12.73 18.16 5.27
N GLN A 232 -12.41 16.92 4.87
CA GLN A 232 -13.21 16.17 3.90
C GLN A 232 -14.07 15.15 4.63
N SER A 233 -15.36 15.08 4.28
CA SER A 233 -16.22 14.00 4.72
C SER A 233 -15.64 12.64 4.31
N PRO A 234 -15.79 11.59 5.13
CA PRO A 234 -15.44 10.22 4.75
C PRO A 234 -16.05 9.85 3.40
N LEU A 235 -15.22 9.41 2.46
CA LEU A 235 -15.68 9.05 1.13
C LEU A 235 -16.09 7.57 1.13
N LEU A 236 -17.31 7.27 0.69
CA LEU A 236 -17.72 5.89 0.44
C LEU A 236 -16.93 5.34 -0.74
N VAL A 237 -16.16 4.29 -0.51
CA VAL A 237 -15.30 3.67 -1.55
C VAL A 237 -15.94 2.44 -2.13
N LEU A 238 -16.47 1.57 -1.26
CA LEU A 238 -16.99 0.27 -1.69
C LEU A 238 -18.26 -0.06 -0.90
N PRO A 239 -19.44 0.00 -1.53
CA PRO A 239 -20.68 -0.42 -0.91
C PRO A 239 -20.65 -1.92 -0.60
N ARG A 240 -21.30 -2.32 0.50
CA ARG A 240 -21.37 -3.74 0.88
C ARG A 240 -21.91 -4.63 -0.25
N THR A 241 -22.96 -4.16 -0.93
CA THR A 241 -23.62 -4.86 -2.05
C THR A 241 -22.71 -5.11 -3.25
N LYS A 242 -21.64 -4.33 -3.41
CA LYS A 242 -20.64 -4.52 -4.48
C LYS A 242 -19.48 -5.40 -4.02
N ALA A 243 -19.19 -5.42 -2.72
CA ALA A 243 -18.16 -6.28 -2.16
C ALA A 243 -18.61 -7.74 -2.04
N ASP A 244 -19.91 -7.97 -1.83
CA ASP A 244 -20.47 -9.30 -1.71
C ASP A 244 -20.41 -10.08 -3.03
N GLY A 245 -19.85 -11.29 -2.96
CA GLY A 245 -19.67 -12.16 -4.12
C GLY A 245 -18.49 -11.81 -5.03
N TRP A 246 -17.75 -10.74 -4.73
CA TRP A 246 -16.57 -10.39 -5.51
C TRP A 246 -15.36 -11.25 -5.10
N GLU A 247 -14.63 -11.79 -6.08
CA GLU A 247 -13.34 -12.44 -5.84
C GLU A 247 -12.29 -11.34 -5.65
N ILE A 248 -11.71 -11.16 -4.45
CA ILE A 248 -10.70 -10.08 -4.22
C ILE A 248 -9.54 -10.19 -5.20
N LEU A 249 -9.14 -11.42 -5.50
CA LEU A 249 -7.90 -11.70 -6.18
C LEU A 249 -8.21 -12.11 -7.61
N PRO A 250 -7.55 -11.48 -8.59
CA PRO A 250 -7.50 -12.06 -9.91
C PRO A 250 -6.91 -13.47 -9.80
N SER A 251 -7.67 -14.46 -10.25
CA SER A 251 -7.19 -15.83 -10.47
C SER A 251 -6.37 -15.94 -11.75
N THR A 252 -6.43 -14.91 -12.61
CA THR A 252 -5.74 -14.87 -13.90
C THR A 252 -4.43 -14.09 -13.85
N LYS A 253 -3.44 -14.60 -14.59
CA LYS A 253 -2.20 -13.89 -14.90
C LYS A 253 -2.52 -12.78 -15.87
N ARG A 254 -1.73 -11.69 -15.82
CA ARG A 254 -1.72 -10.71 -16.92
C ARG A 254 -1.53 -11.43 -18.25
N VAL A 255 -2.30 -11.02 -19.25
CA VAL A 255 -2.24 -11.55 -20.61
C VAL A 255 -0.79 -11.57 -21.08
N ASN A 256 -0.38 -12.71 -21.61
CA ASN A 256 0.95 -12.89 -22.14
C ASN A 256 1.18 -11.96 -23.34
N ASN A 257 2.26 -11.20 -23.33
CA ASN A 257 2.67 -10.36 -24.47
C ASN A 257 3.70 -11.06 -25.38
N HIS A 258 3.94 -12.36 -25.18
CA HIS A 258 4.76 -13.18 -26.08
C HIS A 258 4.09 -13.27 -27.46
N SER A 259 4.89 -13.01 -28.49
CA SER A 259 4.47 -12.99 -29.88
C SER A 259 5.52 -13.69 -30.74
N ALA A 260 5.16 -14.12 -31.95
CA ALA A 260 6.10 -14.70 -32.91
C ALA A 260 7.28 -13.76 -33.20
N LYS A 261 7.04 -12.44 -33.18
CA LYS A 261 8.09 -11.42 -33.30
C LYS A 261 9.07 -11.50 -32.12
N ASN A 262 8.59 -11.45 -30.88
CA ASN A 262 9.44 -11.51 -29.69
C ASN A 262 10.23 -12.83 -29.63
N GLN A 263 9.59 -13.95 -29.99
CA GLN A 263 10.23 -15.26 -30.07
C GLN A 263 11.43 -15.23 -31.02
N LYS A 264 11.23 -14.75 -32.25
CA LYS A 264 12.28 -14.64 -33.25
C LYS A 264 13.41 -13.70 -32.79
N GLU A 265 13.07 -12.53 -32.24
CA GLU A 265 14.06 -11.58 -31.72
C GLU A 265 14.92 -12.18 -30.59
N TRP A 266 14.33 -12.95 -29.68
CA TRP A 266 15.09 -13.63 -28.62
C TRP A 266 15.97 -14.77 -29.13
N GLN A 267 15.51 -15.53 -30.13
CA GLN A 267 16.34 -16.57 -30.77
C GLN A 267 17.53 -15.98 -31.50
N GLU A 268 17.31 -14.92 -32.29
CA GLU A 268 18.38 -14.21 -33.00
C GLU A 268 19.38 -13.60 -32.00
N LEU A 269 18.91 -13.02 -30.90
CA LEU A 269 19.77 -12.48 -29.86
C LEU A 269 20.59 -13.59 -29.19
N ALA A 270 19.98 -14.74 -28.87
CA ALA A 270 20.68 -15.87 -28.28
C ALA A 270 21.82 -16.37 -29.19
N GLN A 271 21.55 -16.51 -30.49
CA GLN A 271 22.55 -16.89 -31.50
C GLN A 271 23.69 -15.87 -31.60
N LYS A 272 23.36 -14.57 -31.63
CA LYS A 272 24.36 -13.49 -31.66
C LYS A 272 25.27 -13.54 -30.42
N VAL A 273 24.69 -13.68 -29.23
CA VAL A 273 25.45 -13.78 -27.98
C VAL A 273 26.38 -15.00 -28.01
N LEU A 274 25.88 -16.16 -28.43
CA LEU A 274 26.68 -17.38 -28.52
C LEU A 274 27.84 -17.22 -29.51
N SER A 275 27.58 -16.67 -30.71
CA SER A 275 28.60 -16.50 -31.75
C SER A 275 29.68 -15.48 -31.40
N HIS A 276 29.35 -14.44 -30.63
CA HIS A 276 30.27 -13.35 -30.31
C HIS A 276 31.05 -13.60 -29.03
N TYR A 277 30.40 -14.15 -28.00
CA TYR A 277 30.98 -14.28 -26.66
C TYR A 277 31.31 -15.73 -26.26
N ASN A 278 30.92 -16.72 -27.04
CA ASN A 278 31.18 -18.16 -26.83
C ASN A 278 30.62 -18.70 -25.49
N GLU A 279 31.20 -19.82 -25.05
CA GLU A 279 30.73 -20.62 -23.92
C GLU A 279 30.62 -19.92 -22.56
N PRO A 280 31.46 -18.93 -22.19
CA PRO A 280 31.29 -18.20 -20.94
C PRO A 280 29.92 -17.53 -20.77
N TYR A 281 29.21 -17.27 -21.89
CA TYR A 281 27.89 -16.63 -21.91
C TYR A 281 26.74 -17.63 -22.12
N ARG A 282 27.00 -18.95 -22.05
CA ARG A 282 25.99 -20.00 -22.21
C ARG A 282 24.77 -19.80 -21.30
N ARG A 283 24.96 -19.34 -20.05
CA ARG A 283 23.85 -19.01 -19.12
C ARG A 283 22.92 -17.92 -19.65
N ALA A 284 23.46 -16.90 -20.32
CA ALA A 284 22.65 -15.84 -20.92
C ALA A 284 21.90 -16.36 -22.16
N VAL A 285 22.57 -17.18 -22.97
CA VAL A 285 21.96 -17.87 -24.13
C VAL A 285 20.78 -18.73 -23.66
N ASP A 286 20.97 -19.58 -22.65
CA ASP A 286 19.92 -20.43 -22.10
C ASP A 286 18.73 -19.60 -21.58
N TYR A 287 18.99 -18.45 -20.94
CA TYR A 287 17.94 -17.54 -20.48
C TYR A 287 17.13 -16.96 -21.66
N LEU A 288 17.81 -16.51 -22.73
CA LEU A 288 17.18 -16.00 -23.95
C LEU A 288 16.38 -17.09 -24.67
N GLU A 289 16.88 -18.32 -24.73
CA GLU A 289 16.15 -19.47 -25.30
C GLU A 289 14.91 -19.82 -24.48
N LYS A 290 14.96 -19.67 -23.14
CA LYS A 290 13.78 -19.81 -22.27
C LYS A 290 12.75 -18.69 -22.53
N LEU A 291 13.19 -17.45 -22.73
CA LEU A 291 12.31 -16.35 -23.15
C LEU A 291 11.66 -16.61 -24.51
N ALA A 292 12.45 -17.06 -25.48
CA ALA A 292 11.96 -17.43 -26.81
C ALA A 292 10.87 -18.49 -26.76
N ARG A 293 11.05 -19.52 -25.92
CA ARG A 293 10.07 -20.59 -25.69
C ARG A 293 8.89 -20.19 -24.79
N ASN A 294 8.81 -18.93 -24.38
CA ASN A 294 7.79 -18.45 -23.44
C ASN A 294 7.77 -19.20 -22.09
N GLN A 295 8.87 -19.89 -21.75
CA GLN A 295 8.91 -20.85 -20.66
C GLN A 295 8.59 -20.19 -19.32
N PHE A 296 9.13 -18.99 -19.06
CA PHE A 296 8.88 -18.26 -17.82
C PHE A 296 7.40 -17.94 -17.59
N TRP A 297 6.62 -17.66 -18.64
CA TRP A 297 5.19 -17.39 -18.47
C TRP A 297 4.42 -18.68 -18.10
N HIS A 298 4.78 -19.80 -18.73
CA HIS A 298 4.19 -21.11 -18.43
C HIS A 298 4.52 -21.57 -17.01
N GLU A 299 5.77 -21.44 -16.60
CA GLU A 299 6.27 -21.84 -15.28
C GLU A 299 5.90 -20.86 -14.17
N ALA A 300 5.58 -19.61 -14.49
CA ALA A 300 5.21 -18.63 -13.48
C ALA A 300 4.01 -19.13 -12.68
N VAL A 301 4.09 -19.10 -11.35
CA VAL A 301 2.96 -19.41 -10.48
C VAL A 301 2.51 -18.12 -9.82
N LEU A 302 1.22 -17.81 -9.93
CA LEU A 302 0.62 -16.76 -9.12
C LEU A 302 0.58 -17.28 -7.68
N ARG A 303 1.45 -16.73 -6.84
CA ARG A 303 1.43 -17.04 -5.41
C ARG A 303 0.36 -16.18 -4.75
N ASP A 304 -0.39 -16.83 -3.87
CA ASP A 304 -1.25 -16.12 -2.94
C ASP A 304 -0.41 -15.64 -1.77
N MET A 305 -0.71 -14.44 -1.30
CA MET A 305 -0.08 -13.88 -0.11
C MET A 305 -0.67 -14.56 1.15
N PRO A 306 0.07 -14.60 2.27
CA PRO A 306 -0.39 -15.29 3.47
C PRO A 306 -1.79 -14.89 3.97
N TRP A 307 -2.24 -13.66 3.75
CA TRP A 307 -3.58 -13.20 4.14
C TRP A 307 -4.68 -13.47 3.12
N HIS A 308 -4.34 -13.86 1.89
CA HIS A 308 -5.30 -14.30 0.88
C HIS A 308 -5.93 -15.64 1.27
N ILE A 309 -5.11 -16.53 1.84
CA ILE A 309 -5.50 -17.87 2.27
C ILE A 309 -6.09 -17.93 3.69
N ARG A 310 -5.87 -16.89 4.51
CA ARG A 310 -6.42 -16.84 5.88
C ARG A 310 -7.93 -16.69 5.82
N PRO A 311 -8.73 -17.54 6.48
CA PRO A 311 -10.18 -17.37 6.52
C PRO A 311 -10.52 -15.96 7.05
N PRO A 312 -11.61 -15.33 6.59
CA PRO A 312 -12.08 -14.07 7.14
C PRO A 312 -12.12 -14.16 8.66
N ALA A 313 -11.57 -13.17 9.34
CA ALA A 313 -11.71 -13.12 10.79
C ALA A 313 -13.20 -13.04 11.10
N PRO A 314 -13.74 -13.80 12.08
CA PRO A 314 -15.11 -13.62 12.49
C PRO A 314 -15.30 -12.15 12.83
N PRO A 315 -16.47 -11.55 12.55
CA PRO A 315 -16.73 -10.17 12.91
C PRO A 315 -16.63 -10.05 14.43
N VAL A 316 -15.45 -9.67 14.91
CA VAL A 316 -15.22 -9.43 16.32
C VAL A 316 -16.16 -8.28 16.65
N ARG A 317 -17.16 -8.54 17.49
CA ARG A 317 -17.85 -7.47 18.21
C ARG A 317 -16.76 -6.84 19.05
N ALA A 318 -16.11 -5.81 18.51
CA ALA A 318 -15.16 -5.04 19.26
C ALA A 318 -15.96 -4.50 20.46
N GLN A 319 -15.77 -5.10 21.64
CA GLN A 319 -15.76 -4.26 22.82
C GLN A 319 -14.72 -3.20 22.47
N ALA A 320 -15.16 -1.94 22.37
CA ALA A 320 -14.32 -0.83 21.96
C ALA A 320 -13.24 -0.61 23.04
N GLY A 321 -12.24 -1.48 23.07
CA GLY A 321 -11.00 -1.28 23.78
C GLY A 321 -10.33 -0.08 23.15
N ARG A 322 -10.24 1.01 23.91
CA ARG A 322 -9.68 2.29 23.52
C ARG A 322 -8.16 2.19 23.42
N PHE A 323 -7.66 1.49 22.41
CA PHE A 323 -6.23 1.37 22.18
C PHE A 323 -5.91 1.96 20.81
N LEU A 324 -5.64 3.27 20.80
CA LEU A 324 -4.92 3.84 19.66
C LEU A 324 -3.48 3.31 19.72
N HIS A 325 -2.98 2.86 18.57
CA HIS A 325 -1.61 2.41 18.46
C HIS A 325 -0.66 3.60 18.62
N GLU A 326 0.47 3.44 19.32
CA GLU A 326 1.43 4.51 19.61
C GLU A 326 1.95 5.20 18.34
N ALA A 327 2.10 4.49 17.22
CA ALA A 327 2.47 5.12 15.95
C ALA A 327 1.36 6.01 15.36
N VAL A 328 0.08 5.71 15.63
CA VAL A 328 -1.04 6.60 15.29
C VAL A 328 -1.04 7.79 16.23
N GLU A 329 -0.82 7.60 17.53
CA GLU A 329 -0.62 8.71 18.48
C GLU A 329 0.58 9.60 18.12
N ALA A 330 1.68 9.00 17.65
CA ALA A 330 2.88 9.70 17.20
C ALA A 330 2.67 10.40 15.84
N ALA A 331 1.89 9.82 14.93
CA ALA A 331 1.47 10.50 13.71
C ALA A 331 0.46 11.63 13.99
N LEU A 332 -0.20 11.58 15.14
CA LEU A 332 -0.99 12.66 15.71
C LEU A 332 -0.12 13.63 16.54
N ALA A 333 1.20 13.43 16.72
CA ALA A 333 2.02 14.12 17.73
C ALA A 333 2.07 15.66 17.78
N PRO A 334 1.74 16.48 16.75
CA PRO A 334 1.53 17.91 17.03
C PRO A 334 0.33 18.15 17.98
N ALA A 335 -0.50 17.12 18.19
CA ALA A 335 -1.71 17.11 18.97
C ALA A 335 -1.54 16.73 20.45
N LEU A 336 -0.94 17.59 21.27
CA LEU A 336 -0.93 17.39 22.73
C LEU A 336 -2.31 17.04 23.34
N PRO A 337 -3.44 17.64 22.90
CA PRO A 337 -4.77 17.28 23.39
C PRO A 337 -5.22 15.86 23.02
N LEU A 338 -4.99 15.41 21.77
CA LEU A 338 -5.34 14.04 21.37
C LEU A 338 -4.49 13.01 22.13
N LYS A 339 -3.20 13.31 22.34
CA LYS A 339 -2.34 12.46 23.17
C LYS A 339 -2.88 12.35 24.59
N ALA A 340 -3.43 13.40 25.19
CA ALA A 340 -4.01 13.37 26.54
C ALA A 340 -5.34 12.59 26.61
N ILE A 341 -6.15 12.60 25.55
CA ILE A 341 -7.42 11.85 25.46
C ILE A 341 -7.16 10.34 25.37
N PHE A 342 -6.12 9.93 24.65
CA PHE A 342 -5.78 8.52 24.45
C PHE A 342 -4.75 7.96 25.45
N SER A 343 -3.94 8.81 26.10
CA SER A 343 -2.99 8.40 27.15
C SER A 343 -3.57 8.38 28.57
N ARG A 344 -4.75 8.97 28.81
CA ARG A 344 -5.49 8.81 30.07
C ARG A 344 -6.10 7.41 30.15
N ARG A 345 -5.30 6.49 30.68
CA ARG A 345 -5.75 5.25 31.31
C ARG A 345 -6.27 5.54 32.70
#